data_AF-A0A8H5RVH4-F1
#
_entry.id   AF-A0A8H5RVH4-F1
#
_cell.length_a   1.000
_cell.length_b   1.000
_cell.length_c   1.000
_cell.angle_alpha   90.00
_cell.angle_beta   90.00
_cell.angle_gamma   90.00
#
_symmetry.space_group_name_H-M   'P 1'
#
loop_
_entity.id
_entity.type
_entity.pdbx_description
1 polymer ?
#
loop_
_entity_poly.entity_id
_entity_poly.type
_entity_poly.pdbx_seq_one_letter_code
_entity_poly.pdbx_strand_id
1 'polypeptide(L)'
;MAESKPVIVIVPGGFCSPEVYQPVANILEQDGFTVIIPKLTVTKNLTSKDSKSQEFKDLADKGLLDDVKEIHDRLASEFDKGSEVVIFAHSYGSLPALLSIEKHTVEERQAKGLSGGIKAYIAIAGFPFTQRGKNVLGNTEPAPPMPYHELQDGILHMTEAAKPLFFSDLSPDKQDEAWKLVLESQSHKSLSDVSEFINSDVTIPKTYLIYDGFVHDETNSPVHFLALSTIAIMKFAICLSALTALFASVTAQKVSGSAQGFAQGVTGGGSAAAVTPKNIQELVTYLTDKTARVIVLDRTYDFIGSEGTVKEKGCAPWKTGPGCQLAINAAGNWCGDNPKVDVTYSKAGTSGINVASDKTIIGVGNKGIIKGKGLRFVNVKNIIVQNIHIKNLNPQYVWGGDAFTFSGTSKIWVDHCTTSLLGRQHYVFGRDKSTGITLSNNHIDGRTQWSAGCDGYHYWTIEMVGQGDQITFQNNLIEHTAGRGPALSATTFLHAVNNVWRDINGHAIEGDTAGKGLFEGNVFQNVKQVVVPDFKGQLNSCPDTAAATATQQYLDRVCQGNIFVSSGAFNRKDIGFMSEFKGLPIARSTQATTAQSKVPGNAGFGRI
;
A
#
# COMPACT_ATOMS: atom_id res chain seq x y z
N MET A 1 -24.73 -18.98 8.61
CA MET A 1 -23.74 -19.95 9.11
C MET A 1 -22.38 -19.31 8.96
N ALA A 2 -21.48 -19.41 9.95
CA ALA A 2 -20.12 -18.90 9.79
C ALA A 2 -19.47 -19.64 8.61
N GLU A 3 -18.92 -18.91 7.65
CA GLU A 3 -18.23 -19.50 6.50
C GLU A 3 -17.01 -20.27 7.00
N SER A 4 -16.90 -21.56 6.68
CA SER A 4 -15.75 -22.38 7.07
C SER A 4 -14.51 -21.87 6.37
N LYS A 5 -13.40 -21.73 7.10
CA LYS A 5 -12.13 -21.30 6.50
C LYS A 5 -11.69 -22.32 5.44
N PRO A 6 -11.09 -21.86 4.33
CA PRO A 6 -10.56 -22.77 3.33
C PRO A 6 -9.41 -23.61 3.90
N VAL A 7 -9.19 -24.77 3.29
CA VAL A 7 -8.01 -25.61 3.53
C VAL A 7 -6.84 -25.07 2.71
N ILE A 8 -5.68 -24.99 3.32
CA ILE A 8 -4.49 -24.38 2.73
C ILE A 8 -3.53 -25.47 2.33
N VAL A 9 -3.18 -25.53 1.05
CA VAL A 9 -2.14 -26.45 0.58
C VAL A 9 -0.89 -25.65 0.29
N ILE A 10 0.22 -25.95 0.97
CA ILE A 10 1.53 -25.38 0.66
C ILE A 10 2.33 -26.42 -0.13
N VAL A 11 2.43 -26.27 -1.44
CA VAL A 11 3.19 -27.16 -2.32
C VAL A 11 4.66 -26.73 -2.33
N PRO A 12 5.58 -27.58 -1.81
CA PRO A 12 7.00 -27.24 -1.66
C PRO A 12 7.71 -26.90 -2.97
N GLY A 13 8.78 -26.12 -2.86
CA GLY A 13 9.75 -25.95 -3.94
C GLY A 13 10.56 -27.21 -4.22
N GLY A 14 11.26 -27.19 -5.35
CA GLY A 14 12.20 -28.25 -5.71
C GLY A 14 13.27 -28.36 -4.65
N PHE A 15 13.72 -29.58 -4.38
CA PHE A 15 14.67 -29.90 -3.31
C PHE A 15 14.22 -29.50 -1.89
N CYS A 16 13.01 -29.00 -1.65
CA CYS A 16 12.57 -28.66 -0.29
C CYS A 16 11.78 -29.80 0.34
N SER A 17 12.08 -30.11 1.60
CA SER A 17 11.22 -30.97 2.41
C SER A 17 9.98 -30.19 2.93
N PRO A 18 8.89 -30.88 3.33
CA PRO A 18 7.74 -30.21 3.97
C PRO A 18 8.12 -29.38 5.20
N GLU A 19 9.13 -29.82 5.96
CA GLU A 19 9.58 -29.20 7.20
C GLU A 19 10.11 -27.77 6.99
N VAL A 20 10.62 -27.45 5.79
CA VAL A 20 11.00 -26.08 5.39
C VAL A 20 9.84 -25.11 5.56
N TYR A 21 8.61 -25.57 5.33
CA TYR A 21 7.39 -24.77 5.36
C TYR A 21 6.64 -24.91 6.69
N GLN A 22 7.08 -25.77 7.61
CA GLN A 22 6.39 -25.98 8.89
C GLN A 22 6.26 -24.70 9.74
N PRO A 23 7.26 -23.80 9.84
CA PRO A 23 7.08 -22.54 10.57
C PRO A 23 5.93 -21.68 10.01
N VAL A 24 5.72 -21.74 8.70
CA VAL A 24 4.65 -21.05 8.00
C VAL A 24 3.30 -21.70 8.28
N ALA A 25 3.24 -23.04 8.18
CA ALA A 25 2.04 -23.80 8.50
C ALA A 25 1.60 -23.61 9.95
N ASN A 26 2.53 -23.62 10.91
CA ASN A 26 2.23 -23.39 12.31
C ASN A 26 1.53 -22.03 12.55
N ILE A 27 1.92 -20.98 11.84
CA ILE A 27 1.28 -19.66 11.95
C ILE A 27 -0.14 -19.70 11.40
N LEU A 28 -0.35 -20.34 10.26
CA LEU A 28 -1.69 -20.51 9.68
C LEU A 28 -2.61 -21.37 10.55
N GLU A 29 -2.09 -22.44 11.12
CA GLU A 29 -2.83 -23.32 12.03
C GLU A 29 -3.22 -22.58 13.32
N GLN A 30 -2.35 -21.72 13.85
CA GLN A 30 -2.67 -20.81 14.97
C GLN A 30 -3.80 -19.83 14.62
N ASP A 31 -3.86 -19.40 13.36
CA ASP A 31 -4.97 -18.60 12.85
C ASP A 31 -6.22 -19.45 12.53
N GLY A 32 -6.22 -20.77 12.79
CA GLY A 32 -7.37 -21.66 12.67
C GLY A 32 -7.61 -22.18 11.25
N PHE A 33 -6.60 -22.16 10.38
CA PHE A 33 -6.66 -22.84 9.09
C PHE A 33 -6.24 -24.31 9.22
N THR A 34 -6.83 -25.17 8.41
CA THR A 34 -6.27 -26.51 8.15
C THR A 34 -5.20 -26.36 7.09
N VAL A 35 -3.98 -26.84 7.37
CA VAL A 35 -2.84 -26.74 6.44
C VAL A 35 -2.38 -28.13 6.03
N ILE A 36 -2.10 -28.30 4.74
CA ILE A 36 -1.59 -29.53 4.14
C ILE A 36 -0.31 -29.18 3.40
N ILE A 37 0.78 -29.90 3.71
CA ILE A 37 2.06 -29.76 3.02
C ILE A 37 2.37 -31.14 2.39
N PRO A 38 2.08 -31.36 1.10
CA PRO A 38 2.40 -32.62 0.44
C PRO A 38 3.92 -32.83 0.41
N LYS A 39 4.34 -34.08 0.55
CA LYS A 39 5.74 -34.47 0.35
C LYS A 39 5.90 -34.86 -1.11
N LEU A 40 6.49 -33.97 -1.91
CA LEU A 40 6.69 -34.22 -3.33
C LEU A 40 7.52 -35.48 -3.53
N THR A 41 7.10 -36.27 -4.51
CA THR A 41 7.64 -37.59 -4.82
C THR A 41 8.92 -37.49 -5.66
N VAL A 42 9.10 -36.38 -6.37
CA VAL A 42 10.26 -36.14 -7.22
C VAL A 42 11.49 -35.68 -6.45
N THR A 43 11.40 -35.43 -5.13
CA THR A 43 12.52 -34.96 -4.30
C THR A 43 12.81 -35.93 -3.15
N LYS A 44 14.09 -36.23 -2.87
CA LYS A 44 14.48 -37.14 -1.78
C LYS A 44 15.95 -36.98 -1.37
N ASN A 45 16.26 -37.37 -0.14
CA ASN A 45 17.60 -37.79 0.25
C ASN A 45 17.77 -39.28 -0.07
N LEU A 46 18.56 -39.59 -1.10
CA LEU A 46 18.88 -40.96 -1.45
C LEU A 46 19.80 -41.59 -0.39
N THR A 47 19.60 -42.87 -0.11
CA THR A 47 20.50 -43.61 0.80
C THR A 47 21.84 -43.95 0.14
N SER A 48 21.89 -43.95 -1.20
CA SER A 48 23.08 -44.16 -2.02
C SER A 48 22.96 -43.44 -3.36
N LYS A 49 24.08 -42.91 -3.87
CA LYS A 49 24.18 -42.34 -5.24
C LYS A 49 24.53 -43.39 -6.30
N ASP A 50 24.42 -44.69 -6.00
CA ASP A 50 24.56 -45.76 -6.98
C ASP A 50 23.36 -45.80 -7.92
N SER A 51 23.58 -45.44 -9.19
CA SER A 51 22.53 -45.39 -10.22
C SER A 51 21.95 -46.76 -10.57
N LYS A 52 22.56 -47.85 -10.10
CA LYS A 52 22.01 -49.21 -10.25
C LYS A 52 20.97 -49.53 -9.18
N SER A 53 20.97 -48.82 -8.05
CA SER A 53 20.04 -49.08 -6.94
C SER A 53 18.59 -48.83 -7.36
N GLN A 54 17.67 -49.59 -6.77
CA GLN A 54 16.24 -49.46 -7.09
C GLN A 54 15.72 -48.07 -6.68
N GLU A 55 16.14 -47.57 -5.51
CA GLU A 55 15.75 -46.26 -5.01
C GLU A 55 16.12 -45.12 -5.97
N PHE A 56 17.32 -45.19 -6.57
CA PHE A 56 17.77 -44.21 -7.56
C PHE A 56 16.90 -44.27 -8.81
N LYS A 57 16.68 -45.46 -9.37
CA LYS A 57 15.84 -45.64 -10.57
C LYS A 57 14.42 -45.18 -10.33
N ASP A 58 13.84 -45.55 -9.19
CA ASP A 58 12.50 -45.13 -8.79
C ASP A 58 12.37 -43.61 -8.76
N LEU A 59 13.37 -42.90 -8.22
CA LEU A 59 13.39 -41.43 -8.20
C LEU A 59 13.56 -40.84 -9.60
N ALA A 60 14.50 -41.35 -10.40
CA ALA A 60 14.76 -40.87 -11.76
C ALA A 60 13.53 -40.99 -12.68
N ASP A 61 12.68 -42.00 -12.46
CA ASP A 61 11.47 -42.22 -13.24
C ASP A 61 10.29 -41.31 -12.85
N LYS A 62 10.35 -40.66 -11.67
CA LYS A 62 9.30 -39.75 -11.19
C LYS A 62 9.18 -38.50 -12.04
N GLY A 63 7.95 -38.15 -12.40
CA GLY A 63 7.62 -36.95 -13.15
C GLY A 63 6.66 -36.03 -12.41
N LEU A 64 6.29 -34.95 -13.08
CA LEU A 64 5.38 -33.93 -12.59
C LEU A 64 4.02 -34.50 -12.19
N LEU A 65 3.51 -35.47 -12.95
CA LEU A 65 2.20 -36.09 -12.69
C LEU A 65 2.19 -36.99 -11.44
N ASP A 66 3.34 -37.51 -11.01
CA ASP A 66 3.43 -38.21 -9.72
C ASP A 66 3.16 -37.25 -8.56
N ASP A 67 3.67 -36.02 -8.65
CA ASP A 67 3.41 -34.97 -7.65
C ASP A 67 1.97 -34.45 -7.72
N VAL A 68 1.37 -34.36 -8.92
CA VAL A 68 -0.07 -34.04 -9.07
C VAL A 68 -0.91 -35.09 -8.34
N LYS A 69 -0.57 -36.37 -8.51
CA LYS A 69 -1.26 -37.47 -7.83
C LYS A 69 -1.12 -37.34 -6.31
N GLU A 70 0.08 -37.06 -5.78
CA GLU A 70 0.28 -36.84 -4.34
C GLU A 70 -0.59 -35.67 -3.84
N ILE A 71 -0.63 -34.53 -4.55
CA ILE A 71 -1.49 -33.39 -4.18
C ILE A 71 -2.97 -33.81 -4.13
N HIS A 72 -3.45 -34.53 -5.14
CA HIS A 72 -4.83 -35.03 -5.17
C HIS A 72 -5.12 -36.03 -4.06
N ASP A 73 -4.21 -36.97 -3.78
CA ASP A 73 -4.36 -37.95 -2.69
C ASP A 73 -4.49 -37.23 -1.34
N ARG A 74 -3.72 -36.16 -1.11
CA ARG A 74 -3.82 -35.34 0.10
C ARG A 74 -5.11 -34.54 0.18
N LEU A 75 -5.65 -34.12 -0.96
CA LEU A 75 -6.88 -33.31 -1.04
C LEU A 75 -8.17 -34.12 -1.08
N ALA A 76 -8.10 -35.42 -1.39
CA ALA A 76 -9.28 -36.27 -1.58
C ALA A 76 -10.26 -36.18 -0.40
N SER A 77 -9.76 -36.37 0.82
CA SER A 77 -10.60 -36.33 2.03
C SER A 77 -11.19 -34.95 2.32
N GLU A 78 -10.54 -33.87 1.88
CA GLU A 78 -11.02 -32.50 2.06
C GLU A 78 -12.10 -32.16 1.03
N PHE A 79 -11.92 -32.60 -0.21
CA PHE A 79 -12.96 -32.49 -1.21
C PHE A 79 -14.23 -33.27 -0.82
N ASP A 80 -14.08 -34.47 -0.24
CA ASP A 80 -15.22 -35.27 0.23
C ASP A 80 -16.00 -34.58 1.37
N LYS A 81 -15.30 -33.80 2.23
CA LYS A 81 -15.91 -32.96 3.27
C LYS A 81 -16.59 -31.70 2.72
N GLY A 82 -16.41 -31.41 1.44
CA GLY A 82 -16.88 -30.17 0.82
C GLY A 82 -15.98 -28.96 1.07
N SER A 83 -14.75 -29.16 1.54
CA SER A 83 -13.80 -28.08 1.80
C SER A 83 -13.44 -27.35 0.50
N GLU A 84 -13.39 -26.02 0.57
CA GLU A 84 -12.75 -25.22 -0.47
C GLU A 84 -11.26 -25.08 -0.19
N VAL A 85 -10.43 -25.20 -1.22
CA VAL A 85 -8.98 -25.29 -1.12
C VAL A 85 -8.31 -24.08 -1.75
N VAL A 86 -7.32 -23.51 -1.07
CA VAL A 86 -6.40 -22.51 -1.63
C VAL A 86 -5.00 -23.11 -1.71
N ILE A 87 -4.42 -23.11 -2.91
CA ILE A 87 -3.08 -23.68 -3.15
C ILE A 87 -2.03 -22.56 -3.18
N PHE A 88 -1.02 -22.68 -2.33
CA PHE A 88 0.20 -21.89 -2.31
C PHE A 88 1.34 -22.75 -2.85
N ALA A 89 1.96 -22.32 -3.94
CA ALA A 89 2.95 -23.13 -4.62
C ALA A 89 4.25 -22.34 -4.79
N HIS A 90 5.34 -22.89 -4.28
CA HIS A 90 6.64 -22.24 -4.32
C HIS A 90 7.54 -22.84 -5.41
N SER A 91 8.20 -22.00 -6.20
CA SER A 91 9.20 -22.43 -7.19
C SER A 91 8.71 -23.61 -8.05
N TYR A 92 9.46 -24.72 -8.15
CA TYR A 92 9.04 -25.94 -8.85
C TYR A 92 7.61 -26.40 -8.48
N GLY A 93 7.22 -26.32 -7.20
CA GLY A 93 5.89 -26.70 -6.72
C GLY A 93 4.73 -26.00 -7.43
N SER A 94 4.98 -24.84 -8.06
CA SER A 94 4.00 -24.15 -8.92
C SER A 94 3.52 -24.98 -10.10
N LEU A 95 4.34 -25.89 -10.62
CA LEU A 95 4.03 -26.75 -11.76
C LEU A 95 3.03 -27.87 -11.40
N PRO A 96 3.30 -28.75 -10.43
CA PRO A 96 2.33 -29.79 -10.07
C PRO A 96 1.08 -29.16 -9.43
N ALA A 97 1.23 -28.05 -8.70
CA ALA A 97 0.09 -27.28 -8.19
C ALA A 97 -0.83 -26.79 -9.31
N LEU A 98 -0.28 -26.21 -10.38
CA LEU A 98 -1.06 -25.76 -11.53
C LEU A 98 -1.83 -26.92 -12.16
N LEU A 99 -1.15 -28.02 -12.46
CA LEU A 99 -1.80 -29.18 -13.08
C LEU A 99 -2.84 -29.84 -12.18
N SER A 100 -2.69 -29.73 -10.86
CA SER A 100 -3.68 -30.23 -9.90
C SER A 100 -5.03 -29.49 -9.96
N ILE A 101 -5.07 -28.30 -10.58
CA ILE A 101 -6.28 -27.47 -10.70
C ILE A 101 -7.21 -28.01 -11.78
N GLU A 102 -6.67 -28.55 -12.87
CA GLU A 102 -7.44 -28.97 -14.04
C GLU A 102 -8.59 -29.90 -13.62
N LYS A 103 -9.85 -29.51 -13.88
CA LYS A 103 -11.07 -30.29 -13.55
C LYS A 103 -11.37 -30.45 -12.05
N HIS A 104 -10.66 -29.73 -11.19
CA HIS A 104 -10.77 -29.80 -9.72
C HIS A 104 -11.13 -28.46 -9.07
N THR A 105 -11.48 -27.42 -9.83
CA THR A 105 -12.02 -26.19 -9.25
C THR A 105 -13.37 -26.43 -8.57
N VAL A 106 -13.78 -25.53 -7.67
CA VAL A 106 -15.11 -25.61 -7.00
C VAL A 106 -16.22 -25.71 -8.04
N GLU A 107 -16.21 -24.84 -9.05
CA GLU A 107 -17.22 -24.82 -10.11
C GLU A 107 -17.23 -26.11 -10.94
N GLU A 108 -16.05 -26.62 -11.34
CA GLU A 108 -15.97 -27.85 -12.15
C GLU A 108 -16.39 -29.10 -11.39
N ARG A 109 -16.09 -29.17 -10.08
CA ARG A 109 -16.54 -30.28 -9.23
C ARG A 109 -18.03 -30.19 -8.97
N GLN A 110 -18.55 -29.00 -8.67
CA GLN A 110 -19.98 -28.76 -8.50
C GLN A 110 -20.77 -29.14 -9.77
N ALA A 111 -20.26 -28.81 -10.96
CA ALA A 111 -20.88 -29.19 -12.23
C ALA A 111 -21.01 -30.71 -12.43
N LYS A 112 -20.20 -31.51 -11.72
CA LYS A 112 -20.25 -32.98 -11.71
C LYS A 112 -21.02 -33.55 -10.51
N GLY A 113 -21.67 -32.70 -9.71
CA GLY A 113 -22.34 -33.10 -8.47
C GLY A 113 -21.39 -33.52 -7.35
N LEU A 114 -20.11 -33.14 -7.43
CA LEU A 114 -19.10 -33.42 -6.40
C LEU A 114 -18.95 -32.23 -5.45
N SER A 115 -18.64 -32.52 -4.18
CA SER A 115 -18.41 -31.51 -3.14
C SER A 115 -16.98 -30.95 -3.18
N GLY A 116 -16.81 -29.74 -2.65
CA GLY A 116 -15.51 -29.09 -2.44
C GLY A 116 -14.79 -28.75 -3.74
N GLY A 117 -13.60 -28.19 -3.63
CA GLY A 117 -12.75 -27.92 -4.79
C GLY A 117 -11.75 -26.80 -4.57
N ILE A 118 -10.91 -26.58 -5.58
CA ILE A 118 -9.87 -25.55 -5.53
C ILE A 118 -10.51 -24.20 -5.90
N LYS A 119 -10.41 -23.21 -5.00
CA LYS A 119 -11.01 -21.89 -5.16
C LYS A 119 -10.01 -20.79 -5.54
N ALA A 120 -8.72 -20.98 -5.26
CA ALA A 120 -7.67 -20.01 -5.59
C ALA A 120 -6.29 -20.66 -5.69
N TYR A 121 -5.42 -20.04 -6.48
CA TYR A 121 -4.05 -20.48 -6.74
C TYR A 121 -3.05 -19.33 -6.60
N ILE A 122 -1.99 -19.56 -5.83
CA ILE A 122 -0.93 -18.59 -5.57
C ILE A 122 0.40 -19.21 -5.95
N ALA A 123 1.16 -18.56 -6.83
CA ALA A 123 2.50 -18.97 -7.20
C ALA A 123 3.54 -17.98 -6.66
N ILE A 124 4.55 -18.47 -5.93
CA ILE A 124 5.63 -17.68 -5.32
C ILE A 124 6.96 -18.10 -5.93
N ALA A 125 7.66 -17.18 -6.61
CA ALA A 125 8.83 -17.53 -7.43
C ALA A 125 8.56 -18.71 -8.39
N GLY A 126 7.31 -18.90 -8.81
CA GLY A 126 6.84 -20.06 -9.57
C GLY A 126 7.10 -19.96 -11.07
N PHE A 127 7.10 -21.10 -11.73
CA PHE A 127 7.25 -21.25 -13.18
C PHE A 127 5.87 -21.34 -13.86
N PRO A 128 5.65 -20.65 -14.98
CA PRO A 128 4.45 -20.83 -15.79
C PRO A 128 4.68 -21.77 -16.99
N PHE A 129 3.69 -22.64 -17.29
CA PHE A 129 3.52 -23.16 -18.64
C PHE A 129 2.85 -22.10 -19.50
N THR A 130 3.58 -21.59 -20.50
CA THR A 130 3.13 -20.52 -21.39
C THR A 130 2.62 -21.02 -22.74
N GLN A 131 2.95 -22.26 -23.10
CA GLN A 131 2.62 -22.87 -24.39
C GLN A 131 2.17 -24.31 -24.17
N ARG A 132 1.09 -24.71 -24.86
CA ARG A 132 0.58 -26.09 -24.83
C ARG A 132 1.54 -27.05 -25.53
N GLY A 133 1.67 -28.25 -24.98
CA GLY A 133 2.56 -29.29 -25.51
C GLY A 133 4.05 -28.97 -25.35
N LYS A 134 4.39 -27.95 -24.53
CA LYS A 134 5.75 -27.52 -24.22
C LYS A 134 6.03 -27.59 -22.73
N ASN A 135 7.30 -27.69 -22.40
CA ASN A 135 7.79 -27.61 -21.02
C ASN A 135 7.91 -26.13 -20.58
N VAL A 136 8.40 -25.91 -19.37
CA VAL A 136 8.57 -24.56 -18.78
C VAL A 136 9.59 -23.68 -19.51
N LEU A 137 10.40 -24.25 -20.39
CA LEU A 137 11.33 -23.53 -21.26
C LEU A 137 10.73 -23.23 -22.64
N GLY A 138 9.44 -23.51 -22.85
CA GLY A 138 8.75 -23.27 -24.12
C GLY A 138 9.18 -24.22 -25.25
N ASN A 139 9.87 -25.32 -24.93
CA ASN A 139 10.33 -26.31 -25.90
C ASN A 139 9.99 -27.75 -25.42
N THR A 140 10.58 -28.77 -26.04
CA THR A 140 10.40 -30.19 -25.69
C THR A 140 11.71 -30.84 -25.22
N GLU A 141 12.76 -30.04 -25.08
CA GLU A 141 14.10 -30.50 -24.69
C GLU A 141 14.24 -30.51 -23.17
N PRO A 142 14.96 -31.48 -22.59
CA PRO A 142 15.21 -31.51 -21.16
C PRO A 142 15.86 -30.22 -20.65
N ALA A 143 15.45 -29.76 -19.45
CA ALA A 143 16.00 -28.54 -18.88
C ALA A 143 17.51 -28.70 -18.60
N PRO A 144 18.38 -27.74 -18.93
CA PRO A 144 19.79 -27.87 -18.59
C PRO A 144 19.98 -27.83 -17.05
N PRO A 145 20.97 -28.57 -16.50
CA PRO A 145 21.32 -28.44 -15.09
C PRO A 145 21.83 -27.02 -14.80
N MET A 146 21.51 -26.53 -13.60
CA MET A 146 21.99 -25.22 -13.13
C MET A 146 23.45 -25.32 -12.66
N PRO A 147 24.20 -24.21 -12.56
CA PRO A 147 25.61 -24.23 -12.15
C PRO A 147 25.89 -24.85 -10.77
N TYR A 148 24.87 -24.97 -9.93
CA TYR A 148 24.92 -25.55 -8.59
C TYR A 148 24.27 -26.95 -8.51
N HIS A 149 23.93 -27.55 -9.66
CA HIS A 149 23.45 -28.94 -9.75
C HIS A 149 24.52 -29.85 -10.38
N GLU A 150 24.60 -31.07 -9.88
CA GLU A 150 25.28 -32.18 -10.55
C GLU A 150 24.22 -33.11 -11.15
N LEU A 151 24.22 -33.29 -12.48
CA LEU A 151 23.32 -34.23 -13.15
C LEU A 151 23.97 -35.61 -13.23
N GLN A 152 23.32 -36.62 -12.66
CA GLN A 152 23.74 -38.02 -12.71
C GLN A 152 22.56 -38.89 -13.12
N ASP A 153 22.64 -39.59 -14.26
CA ASP A 153 21.68 -40.61 -14.72
C ASP A 153 20.19 -40.24 -14.54
N GLY A 154 19.82 -38.98 -14.84
CA GLY A 154 18.44 -38.49 -14.73
C GLY A 154 18.05 -37.88 -13.38
N ILE A 155 19.00 -37.71 -12.45
CA ILE A 155 18.81 -37.07 -11.15
C ILE A 155 19.69 -35.83 -11.05
N LEU A 156 19.10 -34.72 -10.62
CA LEU A 156 19.82 -33.51 -10.23
C LEU A 156 20.17 -33.62 -8.75
N HIS A 157 21.46 -33.49 -8.42
CA HIS A 157 21.95 -33.39 -7.06
C HIS A 157 22.29 -31.94 -6.72
N MET A 158 21.78 -31.47 -5.58
CA MET A 158 22.10 -30.15 -5.04
C MET A 158 23.54 -30.16 -4.51
N THR A 159 24.30 -29.12 -4.82
CA THR A 159 25.66 -28.91 -4.30
C THR A 159 25.65 -27.82 -3.22
N GLU A 160 26.67 -27.80 -2.36
CA GLU A 160 26.87 -26.74 -1.36
C GLU A 160 26.99 -25.33 -1.97
N ALA A 161 27.31 -25.23 -3.27
CA ALA A 161 27.35 -23.94 -3.97
C ALA A 161 25.98 -23.23 -4.01
N ALA A 162 24.89 -23.97 -3.83
CA ALA A 162 23.54 -23.39 -3.74
C ALA A 162 23.20 -22.82 -2.35
N LYS A 163 23.96 -23.15 -1.30
CA LYS A 163 23.63 -22.72 0.06
C LYS A 163 23.45 -21.20 0.22
N PRO A 164 24.32 -20.33 -0.34
CA PRO A 164 24.14 -18.87 -0.24
C PRO A 164 22.88 -18.35 -0.95
N LEU A 165 22.34 -19.12 -1.90
CA LEU A 165 21.16 -18.80 -2.70
C LEU A 165 19.85 -19.16 -1.97
N PHE A 166 19.93 -20.09 -1.02
CA PHE A 166 18.80 -20.59 -0.25
C PHE A 166 18.72 -19.88 1.11
N PHE A 167 17.53 -19.39 1.49
CA PHE A 167 17.28 -18.71 2.78
C PHE A 167 18.21 -17.51 3.05
N SER A 168 18.55 -16.75 2.01
CA SER A 168 19.60 -15.72 2.03
C SER A 168 19.28 -14.48 2.88
N ASP A 169 18.03 -14.35 3.33
CA ASP A 169 17.56 -13.29 4.22
C ASP A 169 17.47 -13.72 5.69
N LEU A 170 17.77 -14.98 5.98
CA LEU A 170 17.97 -15.45 7.34
C LEU A 170 19.36 -15.05 7.84
N SER A 171 19.50 -14.92 9.16
CA SER A 171 20.82 -14.86 9.78
C SER A 171 21.60 -16.15 9.45
N PRO A 172 22.94 -16.12 9.34
CA PRO A 172 23.74 -17.29 8.98
C PRO A 172 23.38 -18.57 9.76
N ASP A 173 23.24 -18.48 11.09
CA ASP A 173 22.85 -19.63 11.92
C ASP A 173 21.48 -20.23 11.55
N LYS A 174 20.52 -19.38 11.17
CA LYS A 174 19.18 -19.82 10.77
C LYS A 174 19.15 -20.35 9.34
N GLN A 175 19.98 -19.79 8.46
CA GLN A 175 20.20 -20.32 7.11
C GLN A 175 20.82 -21.71 7.19
N ASP A 176 21.77 -21.94 8.09
CA ASP A 176 22.39 -23.25 8.32
C ASP A 176 21.38 -24.29 8.82
N GLU A 177 20.51 -23.94 9.77
CA GLU A 177 19.45 -24.85 10.24
C GLU A 177 18.43 -25.15 9.13
N ALA A 178 18.02 -24.14 8.35
CA ALA A 178 17.09 -24.34 7.24
C ALA A 178 17.70 -25.16 6.10
N TRP A 179 19.01 -25.01 5.84
CA TRP A 179 19.73 -25.77 4.82
C TRP A 179 19.70 -27.27 5.07
N LYS A 180 19.70 -27.73 6.33
CA LYS A 180 19.58 -29.16 6.69
C LYS A 180 18.25 -29.79 6.27
N LEU A 181 17.25 -28.98 5.96
CA LEU A 181 15.93 -29.42 5.50
C LEU A 181 15.82 -29.43 3.96
N VAL A 182 16.86 -28.98 3.26
CA VAL A 182 16.97 -29.13 1.81
C VAL A 182 17.32 -30.58 1.50
N LEU A 183 16.53 -31.20 0.64
CA LEU A 183 16.71 -32.52 0.09
C LEU A 183 17.79 -32.49 -1.00
N GLU A 184 18.67 -33.47 -1.01
CA GLU A 184 19.85 -33.48 -1.86
C GLU A 184 19.57 -33.81 -3.32
N SER A 185 18.43 -34.45 -3.64
CA SER A 185 18.17 -34.99 -4.98
C SER A 185 16.77 -34.66 -5.48
N GLN A 186 16.67 -34.36 -6.79
CA GLN A 186 15.41 -34.20 -7.52
C GLN A 186 15.47 -34.91 -8.88
N SER A 187 14.37 -35.57 -9.27
CA SER A 187 14.23 -36.13 -10.63
C SER A 187 14.35 -35.04 -11.70
N HIS A 188 15.24 -35.23 -12.66
CA HIS A 188 15.42 -34.30 -13.78
C HIS A 188 14.20 -34.29 -14.71
N LYS A 189 13.53 -35.43 -14.85
CA LYS A 189 12.32 -35.59 -15.65
C LYS A 189 11.20 -34.63 -15.23
N SER A 190 11.08 -34.36 -13.93
CA SER A 190 10.07 -33.44 -13.37
C SER A 190 10.10 -32.02 -13.94
N LEU A 191 11.26 -31.56 -14.43
CA LEU A 191 11.46 -30.24 -15.04
C LEU A 191 11.31 -30.24 -16.56
N SER A 192 11.20 -31.43 -17.16
CA SER A 192 11.20 -31.64 -18.60
C SER A 192 9.82 -32.05 -19.14
N ASP A 193 8.88 -32.39 -18.25
CA ASP A 193 7.52 -32.73 -18.62
C ASP A 193 6.81 -31.55 -19.34
N VAL A 194 6.03 -31.92 -20.35
CA VAL A 194 5.20 -30.99 -21.13
C VAL A 194 3.77 -31.00 -20.62
N SER A 195 3.05 -29.89 -20.81
CA SER A 195 1.64 -29.81 -20.41
C SER A 195 0.75 -29.27 -21.52
N GLU A 196 -0.43 -29.85 -21.66
CA GLU A 196 -1.53 -29.26 -22.42
C GLU A 196 -2.32 -28.24 -21.59
N PHE A 197 -2.43 -28.43 -20.28
CA PHE A 197 -3.07 -27.47 -19.37
C PHE A 197 -2.08 -26.39 -18.96
N ILE A 198 -2.39 -25.13 -19.26
CA ILE A 198 -1.46 -24.00 -19.10
C ILE A 198 -2.05 -22.91 -18.22
N ASN A 199 -1.22 -21.94 -17.81
CA ASN A 199 -1.60 -20.91 -16.84
C ASN A 199 -2.81 -20.06 -17.30
N SER A 200 -3.00 -19.88 -18.62
CA SER A 200 -4.18 -19.16 -19.15
C SER A 200 -5.49 -19.92 -18.94
N ASP A 201 -5.44 -21.23 -18.75
CA ASP A 201 -6.63 -22.09 -18.63
C ASP A 201 -7.23 -22.07 -17.21
N VAL A 202 -6.46 -21.61 -16.23
CA VAL A 202 -6.94 -21.46 -14.85
C VAL A 202 -7.99 -20.35 -14.78
N THR A 203 -9.21 -20.72 -14.45
CA THR A 203 -10.39 -19.85 -14.37
C THR A 203 -10.62 -19.25 -12.98
N ILE A 204 -10.10 -19.89 -11.94
CA ILE A 204 -10.16 -19.39 -10.56
C ILE A 204 -9.18 -18.23 -10.32
N PRO A 205 -9.39 -17.38 -9.30
CA PRO A 205 -8.44 -16.35 -8.90
C PRO A 205 -7.01 -16.90 -8.78
N LYS A 206 -6.08 -16.23 -9.48
CA LYS A 206 -4.66 -16.58 -9.49
C LYS A 206 -3.77 -15.38 -9.22
N THR A 207 -2.77 -15.56 -8.35
CA THR A 207 -1.84 -14.51 -7.96
C THR A 207 -0.39 -14.99 -8.14
N TYR A 208 0.44 -14.16 -8.78
CA TYR A 208 1.87 -14.41 -8.93
C TYR A 208 2.65 -13.41 -8.10
N LEU A 209 3.50 -13.93 -7.22
CA LEU A 209 4.44 -13.13 -6.45
C LEU A 209 5.83 -13.31 -7.05
N ILE A 210 6.27 -12.26 -7.75
CA ILE A 210 7.52 -12.17 -8.51
C ILE A 210 8.46 -11.22 -7.74
N TYR A 211 9.72 -11.62 -7.56
CA TYR A 211 10.72 -10.84 -6.83
C TYR A 211 11.48 -9.87 -7.76
N ASP A 212 11.89 -8.69 -7.24
CA ASP A 212 12.69 -7.68 -7.97
C ASP A 212 13.95 -8.32 -8.57
N GLY A 213 13.99 -8.36 -9.90
CA GLY A 213 14.96 -9.09 -10.73
C GLY A 213 14.36 -9.49 -12.08
N PHE A 214 13.03 -9.58 -12.18
CA PHE A 214 12.32 -9.70 -13.45
C PHE A 214 12.16 -8.34 -14.11
N VAL A 215 13.05 -8.01 -15.06
CA VAL A 215 12.82 -6.92 -16.00
C VAL A 215 11.58 -7.27 -16.82
N HIS A 216 10.56 -6.42 -16.72
CA HIS A 216 9.44 -6.36 -17.64
C HIS A 216 9.99 -5.98 -19.02
N ASP A 217 9.98 -6.91 -19.99
CA ASP A 217 10.11 -6.56 -21.40
C ASP A 217 8.73 -6.76 -22.04
N GLU A 218 8.10 -5.65 -22.43
CA GLU A 218 6.84 -5.61 -23.17
C GLU A 218 7.07 -5.99 -24.64
N THR A 219 7.57 -7.18 -24.94
CA THR A 219 7.60 -7.69 -26.31
C THR A 219 7.45 -9.22 -26.35
N ASN A 220 6.64 -9.72 -27.31
CA ASN A 220 6.43 -11.14 -27.59
C ASN A 220 7.76 -11.93 -27.71
N SER A 221 8.11 -12.74 -26.68
CA SER A 221 8.95 -13.97 -26.64
C SER A 221 10.28 -14.07 -27.46
N PRO A 222 11.37 -14.73 -27.00
CA PRO A 222 11.62 -15.40 -25.71
C PRO A 222 12.89 -14.86 -24.99
N VAL A 223 12.74 -14.30 -23.80
CA VAL A 223 13.86 -14.16 -22.85
C VAL A 223 13.91 -15.43 -22.03
N HIS A 224 14.71 -16.42 -22.43
CA HIS A 224 14.73 -17.74 -21.77
C HIS A 224 16.10 -18.19 -21.25
N PHE A 225 17.15 -17.38 -21.39
CA PHE A 225 18.48 -17.80 -20.91
C PHE A 225 19.13 -16.87 -19.87
N LEU A 226 18.77 -15.58 -19.81
CA LEU A 226 19.33 -14.66 -18.80
C LEU A 226 18.56 -14.59 -17.49
N ALA A 227 17.30 -15.05 -17.44
CA ALA A 227 16.52 -15.06 -16.20
C ALA A 227 16.91 -16.23 -15.28
N LEU A 228 17.35 -17.36 -15.82
CA LEU A 228 17.69 -18.55 -15.01
C LEU A 228 18.86 -18.30 -14.04
N SER A 229 19.81 -17.42 -14.35
CA SER A 229 20.96 -17.13 -13.49
C SER A 229 20.68 -16.20 -12.31
N THR A 230 19.50 -15.56 -12.25
CA THR A 230 19.12 -14.61 -11.19
C THR A 230 17.94 -15.07 -10.31
N ILE A 231 17.35 -16.24 -10.60
CA ILE A 231 16.10 -16.71 -9.96
C ILE A 231 16.32 -17.42 -8.61
N ALA A 232 17.55 -17.74 -8.22
CA ALA A 232 17.83 -18.48 -6.98
C ALA A 232 18.13 -17.54 -5.79
N ILE A 233 17.19 -16.68 -5.38
CA ILE A 233 17.32 -15.97 -4.09
C ILE A 233 16.09 -16.31 -3.26
N MET A 234 16.20 -17.32 -2.40
CA MET A 234 15.13 -17.69 -1.49
C MET A 234 15.13 -16.76 -0.28
N LYS A 235 14.14 -15.86 -0.23
CA LYS A 235 13.89 -14.93 0.88
C LYS A 235 12.79 -15.49 1.79
N PHE A 236 13.17 -16.15 2.89
CA PHE A 236 12.32 -16.80 3.90
C PHE A 236 11.41 -15.83 4.65
N ALA A 237 11.84 -14.60 4.93
CA ALA A 237 11.05 -13.55 5.58
C ALA A 237 9.95 -12.99 4.65
N ILE A 238 10.11 -13.10 3.33
CA ILE A 238 9.13 -12.60 2.35
C ILE A 238 8.09 -13.68 1.99
N CYS A 239 8.43 -14.97 2.06
CA CYS A 239 7.40 -16.03 2.00
C CYS A 239 6.39 -15.94 3.15
N LEU A 240 6.79 -15.39 4.31
CA LEU A 240 5.90 -15.12 5.45
C LEU A 240 4.97 -13.91 5.21
N SER A 241 5.43 -12.89 4.48
CA SER A 241 4.63 -11.71 4.13
C SER A 241 3.71 -11.95 2.92
N ALA A 242 4.13 -12.79 1.98
CA ALA A 242 3.34 -13.30 0.86
C ALA A 242 2.12 -14.13 1.32
N LEU A 243 2.30 -14.97 2.34
CA LEU A 243 1.23 -15.80 2.88
C LEU A 243 0.21 -15.01 3.70
N THR A 244 0.65 -14.00 4.45
CA THR A 244 -0.25 -13.10 5.20
C THR A 244 -1.05 -12.17 4.26
N ALA A 245 -0.56 -11.90 3.05
CA ALA A 245 -1.25 -11.10 2.04
C ALA A 245 -2.40 -11.83 1.33
N LEU A 246 -2.40 -13.17 1.28
CA LEU A 246 -3.39 -13.97 0.51
C LEU A 246 -4.43 -14.71 1.36
N PHE A 247 -4.32 -14.66 2.70
CA PHE A 247 -5.39 -15.03 3.64
C PHE A 247 -6.28 -13.87 4.09
N ALA A 248 -6.15 -12.72 3.42
CA ALA A 248 -6.94 -11.52 3.65
C ALA A 248 -8.36 -11.58 3.05
N SER A 249 -9.13 -12.57 3.43
CA SER A 249 -10.59 -12.51 3.45
C SER A 249 -11.03 -13.32 4.66
N VAL A 250 -10.72 -12.94 5.90
CA VAL A 250 -10.80 -11.61 6.52
C VAL A 250 -9.57 -11.42 7.43
N THR A 251 -8.46 -10.89 6.92
CA THR A 251 -7.44 -10.36 7.84
C THR A 251 -8.02 -9.11 8.48
N ALA A 252 -7.96 -9.00 9.80
CA ALA A 252 -8.12 -7.70 10.42
C ALA A 252 -7.06 -6.79 9.78
N GLN A 253 -7.49 -5.85 8.93
CA GLN A 253 -6.60 -4.83 8.39
C GLN A 253 -5.82 -4.26 9.58
N LYS A 254 -4.49 -4.20 9.48
CA LYS A 254 -3.64 -3.59 10.50
C LYS A 254 -3.03 -2.31 9.94
N VAL A 255 -2.56 -1.46 10.83
CA VAL A 255 -1.73 -0.31 10.43
C VAL A 255 -0.47 -0.84 9.77
N SER A 256 -0.16 -0.35 8.57
CA SER A 256 1.10 -0.63 7.87
C SER A 256 2.15 0.41 8.27
N GLY A 257 3.34 -0.04 8.64
CA GLY A 257 4.43 0.84 9.06
C GLY A 257 4.14 1.62 10.36
N SER A 258 4.87 2.72 10.56
CA SER A 258 4.75 3.59 11.73
C SER A 258 5.03 5.04 11.35
N ALA A 259 4.37 5.98 12.04
CA ALA A 259 4.59 7.41 11.84
C ALA A 259 6.06 7.81 12.03
N GLN A 260 6.59 8.56 11.06
CA GLN A 260 7.85 9.30 11.20
C GLN A 260 7.57 10.77 11.56
N GLY A 261 8.61 11.50 11.94
CA GLY A 261 8.50 12.92 12.27
C GLY A 261 7.69 13.15 13.54
N PHE A 262 6.98 14.27 13.63
CA PHE A 262 6.42 14.76 14.89
C PHE A 262 5.37 13.82 15.52
N ALA A 263 4.65 13.01 14.74
CA ALA A 263 3.71 12.02 15.28
C ALA A 263 4.36 10.66 15.65
N GLN A 264 5.69 10.54 15.65
CA GLN A 264 6.38 9.30 16.03
C GLN A 264 5.86 8.76 17.39
N GLY A 265 5.54 7.46 17.43
CA GLY A 265 5.02 6.79 18.62
C GLY A 265 3.51 6.91 18.84
N VAL A 266 2.75 7.44 17.86
CA VAL A 266 1.29 7.30 17.85
C VAL A 266 0.88 5.82 17.77
N THR A 267 -0.16 5.43 18.50
CA THR A 267 -0.65 4.04 18.55
C THR A 267 -2.11 3.90 18.11
N GLY A 268 -2.86 5.00 18.06
CA GLY A 268 -4.28 4.99 17.70
C GLY A 268 -5.09 4.13 18.66
N GLY A 269 -5.92 3.23 18.12
CA GLY A 269 -6.66 2.22 18.87
C GLY A 269 -5.81 1.07 19.44
N GLY A 270 -4.51 1.05 19.18
CA GLY A 270 -3.58 0.05 19.70
C GLY A 270 -3.95 -1.37 19.26
N SER A 271 -4.03 -2.29 20.23
CA SER A 271 -4.38 -3.70 20.03
C SER A 271 -5.87 -3.99 20.15
N ALA A 272 -6.74 -2.97 20.15
CA ALA A 272 -8.18 -3.17 20.18
C ALA A 272 -8.64 -4.06 19.01
N ALA A 273 -9.60 -4.95 19.28
CA ALA A 273 -10.19 -5.79 18.24
C ALA A 273 -10.78 -4.92 17.12
N ALA A 274 -10.50 -5.30 15.87
CA ALA A 274 -10.98 -4.58 14.71
C ALA A 274 -12.50 -4.69 14.59
N VAL A 275 -13.15 -3.56 14.28
CA VAL A 275 -14.57 -3.48 13.94
C VAL A 275 -14.75 -2.94 12.52
N THR A 276 -15.68 -3.53 11.79
CA THR A 276 -16.05 -3.08 10.44
C THR A 276 -17.48 -2.55 10.49
N PRO A 277 -17.70 -1.22 10.44
CA PRO A 277 -19.05 -0.67 10.49
C PRO A 277 -19.89 -1.13 9.30
N LYS A 278 -21.14 -1.53 9.55
CA LYS A 278 -22.02 -2.03 8.47
C LYS A 278 -22.60 -0.91 7.61
N ASN A 279 -22.69 0.30 8.17
CA ASN A 279 -23.35 1.46 7.59
C ASN A 279 -22.78 2.76 8.19
N ILE A 280 -23.29 3.91 7.72
CA ILE A 280 -22.84 5.24 8.16
C ILE A 280 -23.14 5.51 9.64
N GLN A 281 -24.22 4.93 10.19
CA GLN A 281 -24.59 5.10 11.60
C GLN A 281 -23.58 4.41 12.51
N GLU A 282 -23.26 3.14 12.25
CA GLU A 282 -22.23 2.42 13.00
C GLU A 282 -20.85 3.09 12.86
N LEU A 283 -20.50 3.60 11.66
CA LEU A 283 -19.26 4.33 11.46
C LEU A 283 -19.20 5.56 12.37
N VAL A 284 -20.25 6.37 12.39
CA VAL A 284 -20.33 7.54 13.30
C VAL A 284 -20.24 7.10 14.75
N THR A 285 -20.95 6.05 15.16
CA THR A 285 -20.88 5.54 16.54
C THR A 285 -19.46 5.16 16.94
N TYR A 286 -18.77 4.34 16.12
CA TYR A 286 -17.42 3.90 16.44
C TYR A 286 -16.40 5.05 16.42
N LEU A 287 -16.56 6.03 15.53
CA LEU A 287 -15.67 7.19 15.48
C LEU A 287 -15.84 8.12 16.69
N THR A 288 -17.07 8.26 17.19
CA THR A 288 -17.43 9.27 18.21
C THR A 288 -17.38 8.75 19.65
N ASP A 289 -17.40 7.43 19.86
CA ASP A 289 -17.34 6.89 21.21
C ASP A 289 -15.95 7.01 21.86
N LYS A 290 -15.93 6.89 23.19
CA LYS A 290 -14.70 7.06 23.99
C LYS A 290 -13.83 5.80 24.05
N THR A 291 -14.24 4.70 23.43
CA THR A 291 -13.52 3.42 23.50
C THR A 291 -12.36 3.43 22.50
N ALA A 292 -11.20 2.90 22.88
CA ALA A 292 -10.11 2.73 21.92
C ALA A 292 -10.55 1.75 20.82
N ARG A 293 -10.39 2.10 19.54
CA ARG A 293 -10.90 1.27 18.42
C ARG A 293 -9.96 1.20 17.24
N VAL A 294 -9.94 0.02 16.62
CA VAL A 294 -9.47 -0.20 15.25
C VAL A 294 -10.70 -0.35 14.36
N ILE A 295 -10.92 0.61 13.46
CA ILE A 295 -12.11 0.74 12.61
C ILE A 295 -11.69 0.51 11.16
N VAL A 296 -12.21 -0.55 10.56
CA VAL A 296 -11.86 -1.02 9.21
C VAL A 296 -12.93 -0.57 8.23
N LEU A 297 -12.54 0.19 7.21
CA LEU A 297 -13.41 0.65 6.12
C LEU A 297 -13.21 -0.24 4.90
N ASP A 298 -14.18 -1.12 4.63
CA ASP A 298 -14.14 -2.10 3.54
C ASP A 298 -15.08 -1.76 2.36
N ARG A 299 -15.72 -0.59 2.43
CA ARG A 299 -16.74 -0.12 1.48
C ARG A 299 -16.82 1.40 1.45
N THR A 300 -17.66 1.91 0.55
CA THR A 300 -18.06 3.31 0.54
C THR A 300 -19.14 3.57 1.59
N TYR A 301 -18.87 4.56 2.45
CA TYR A 301 -19.81 5.14 3.40
C TYR A 301 -20.31 6.47 2.82
N ASP A 302 -21.45 6.44 2.14
CA ASP A 302 -22.03 7.60 1.46
C ASP A 302 -22.96 8.39 2.41
N PHE A 303 -22.54 9.59 2.76
CA PHE A 303 -23.29 10.52 3.61
C PHE A 303 -24.11 11.53 2.81
N ILE A 304 -24.04 11.55 1.48
CA ILE A 304 -24.79 12.52 0.67
C ILE A 304 -26.29 12.34 0.90
N GLY A 305 -26.98 13.42 1.29
CA GLY A 305 -28.40 13.40 1.60
C GLY A 305 -28.78 12.79 2.96
N SER A 306 -27.84 12.17 3.69
CA SER A 306 -28.11 11.53 4.99
C SER A 306 -28.60 12.49 6.07
N GLU A 307 -28.25 13.78 5.96
CA GLU A 307 -28.70 14.87 6.84
C GLU A 307 -29.64 15.86 6.11
N GLY A 308 -30.18 15.44 4.97
CA GLY A 308 -31.03 16.25 4.10
C GLY A 308 -30.27 17.24 3.22
N THR A 309 -31.05 18.04 2.50
CA THR A 309 -30.58 19.05 1.54
C THR A 309 -31.01 20.43 2.04
N VAL A 310 -30.11 21.41 1.94
CA VAL A 310 -30.39 22.82 2.25
C VAL A 310 -30.54 23.60 0.95
N LYS A 311 -31.52 24.51 0.90
CA LYS A 311 -31.71 25.50 -0.15
C LYS A 311 -31.71 26.88 0.49
N GLU A 312 -30.80 27.74 0.06
CA GLU A 312 -30.66 29.09 0.62
C GLU A 312 -29.94 30.03 -0.35
N LYS A 313 -29.76 31.29 0.07
CA LYS A 313 -28.97 32.27 -0.67
C LYS A 313 -27.50 32.17 -0.30
N GLY A 314 -26.68 31.82 -1.28
CA GLY A 314 -25.22 31.96 -1.26
C GLY A 314 -24.76 33.17 -2.07
N CYS A 315 -23.53 33.11 -2.58
CA CYS A 315 -22.97 34.15 -3.45
C CYS A 315 -22.01 33.60 -4.52
N ALA A 316 -21.73 34.43 -5.52
CA ALA A 316 -20.75 34.19 -6.57
C ALA A 316 -19.60 35.21 -6.47
N PRO A 317 -18.61 35.00 -5.57
CA PRO A 317 -17.58 35.99 -5.28
C PRO A 317 -16.49 36.10 -6.36
N TRP A 318 -16.25 35.04 -7.14
CA TRP A 318 -15.24 35.05 -8.21
C TRP A 318 -15.87 35.43 -9.55
N LYS A 319 -16.72 34.55 -10.09
CA LYS A 319 -17.43 34.74 -11.36
C LYS A 319 -18.72 33.91 -11.35
N THR A 320 -19.66 34.30 -12.21
CA THR A 320 -20.84 33.51 -12.57
C THR A 320 -20.58 32.82 -13.91
N GLY A 321 -20.54 31.49 -13.97
CA GLY A 321 -20.32 30.76 -15.21
C GLY A 321 -20.13 29.25 -14.98
N PRO A 322 -20.22 28.43 -16.05
CA PRO A 322 -19.95 26.99 -15.95
C PRO A 322 -18.57 26.73 -15.34
N GLY A 323 -18.53 25.82 -14.36
CA GLY A 323 -17.29 25.41 -13.69
C GLY A 323 -16.68 26.41 -12.69
N CYS A 324 -17.32 27.57 -12.47
CA CYS A 324 -16.98 28.42 -11.33
C CYS A 324 -17.58 27.84 -10.05
N GLN A 325 -16.80 27.81 -8.97
CA GLN A 325 -17.36 27.60 -7.63
C GLN A 325 -18.26 28.77 -7.23
N LEU A 326 -19.32 28.44 -6.51
CA LEU A 326 -20.13 29.40 -5.76
C LEU A 326 -19.74 29.28 -4.28
N ALA A 327 -20.35 30.07 -3.40
CA ALA A 327 -20.13 29.96 -1.97
C ALA A 327 -21.44 29.94 -1.19
N ILE A 328 -21.50 29.08 -0.17
CA ILE A 328 -22.53 29.14 0.86
C ILE A 328 -22.26 30.36 1.76
N ASN A 329 -23.31 31.05 2.19
CA ASN A 329 -23.19 32.19 3.11
C ASN A 329 -22.95 31.73 4.55
N ALA A 330 -21.80 31.10 4.79
CA ALA A 330 -21.43 30.56 6.09
C ALA A 330 -20.91 31.64 7.07
N ALA A 331 -20.57 31.22 8.29
CA ALA A 331 -19.90 32.05 9.30
C ALA A 331 -20.58 33.41 9.59
N GLY A 332 -21.91 33.44 9.61
CA GLY A 332 -22.71 34.61 9.97
C GLY A 332 -22.99 35.58 8.81
N ASN A 333 -22.00 35.90 7.99
CA ASN A 333 -22.19 36.72 6.77
C ASN A 333 -20.97 36.67 5.84
N TRP A 334 -20.44 35.48 5.51
CA TRP A 334 -19.24 35.38 4.67
C TRP A 334 -19.41 36.01 3.28
N CYS A 335 -20.62 35.91 2.71
CA CYS A 335 -20.87 36.44 1.38
C CYS A 335 -20.77 37.98 1.31
N GLY A 336 -20.96 38.71 2.41
CA GLY A 336 -20.96 40.17 2.41
C GLY A 336 -21.83 40.74 1.28
N ASP A 337 -21.24 41.61 0.46
CA ASP A 337 -21.92 42.27 -0.67
C ASP A 337 -21.77 41.54 -2.01
N ASN A 338 -21.16 40.35 -2.03
CA ASN A 338 -21.00 39.58 -3.27
C ASN A 338 -22.35 39.22 -3.90
N PRO A 339 -22.43 39.10 -5.25
CA PRO A 339 -23.66 38.79 -5.97
C PRO A 339 -24.36 37.55 -5.40
N LYS A 340 -25.62 37.68 -5.02
CA LYS A 340 -26.39 36.61 -4.37
C LYS A 340 -26.89 35.60 -5.41
N VAL A 341 -26.81 34.32 -5.08
CA VAL A 341 -27.27 33.22 -5.92
C VAL A 341 -27.99 32.17 -5.08
N ASP A 342 -28.89 31.40 -5.70
CA ASP A 342 -29.47 30.22 -5.04
C ASP A 342 -28.45 29.08 -5.01
N VAL A 343 -28.27 28.49 -3.83
CA VAL A 343 -27.41 27.30 -3.65
C VAL A 343 -28.24 26.15 -3.11
N THR A 344 -27.93 24.94 -3.54
CA THR A 344 -28.56 23.70 -3.07
C THR A 344 -27.49 22.66 -2.81
N TYR A 345 -27.36 22.20 -1.56
CA TYR A 345 -26.25 21.35 -1.15
C TYR A 345 -26.66 20.30 -0.11
N SER A 346 -25.87 19.23 0.01
CA SER A 346 -26.05 18.20 1.03
C SER A 346 -25.57 18.73 2.38
N LYS A 347 -26.46 18.75 3.39
CA LYS A 347 -26.12 19.25 4.74
C LYS A 347 -24.98 18.46 5.38
N ALA A 348 -24.90 17.16 5.10
CA ALA A 348 -23.90 16.29 5.71
C ALA A 348 -22.45 16.72 5.43
N GLY A 349 -22.20 17.37 4.29
CA GLY A 349 -20.86 17.83 3.89
C GLY A 349 -20.34 19.02 4.69
N THR A 350 -21.22 19.86 5.23
CA THR A 350 -20.81 21.13 5.86
C THR A 350 -20.19 20.97 7.25
N SER A 351 -20.21 19.76 7.81
CA SER A 351 -19.44 19.43 9.03
C SER A 351 -18.95 17.99 8.95
N GLY A 352 -17.65 17.79 9.22
CA GLY A 352 -17.10 16.44 9.40
C GLY A 352 -17.57 15.76 10.69
N ILE A 353 -17.28 14.46 10.79
CA ILE A 353 -17.55 13.61 11.96
C ILE A 353 -16.51 13.93 13.04
N ASN A 354 -16.95 14.22 14.27
CA ASN A 354 -16.03 14.41 15.40
C ASN A 354 -15.45 13.05 15.82
N VAL A 355 -14.17 12.85 15.55
CA VAL A 355 -13.47 11.61 15.91
C VAL A 355 -12.93 11.76 17.33
N ALA A 356 -13.25 10.82 18.21
CA ALA A 356 -12.73 10.77 19.58
C ALA A 356 -11.26 10.30 19.61
N SER A 357 -10.59 10.44 20.76
CA SER A 357 -9.23 9.95 20.95
C SER A 357 -9.13 8.42 20.81
N ASP A 358 -7.88 7.95 20.63
CA ASP A 358 -7.51 6.53 20.63
C ASP A 358 -8.21 5.73 19.52
N LYS A 359 -8.16 6.28 18.31
CA LYS A 359 -8.78 5.68 17.11
C LYS A 359 -7.73 5.32 16.07
N THR A 360 -7.91 4.16 15.47
CA THR A 360 -7.23 3.75 14.24
C THR A 360 -8.31 3.56 13.18
N ILE A 361 -8.24 4.29 12.07
CA ILE A 361 -9.19 4.22 10.96
C ILE A 361 -8.41 3.77 9.73
N ILE A 362 -8.74 2.61 9.17
CA ILE A 362 -7.96 1.98 8.10
C ILE A 362 -8.83 1.48 6.97
N GLY A 363 -8.48 1.76 5.72
CA GLY A 363 -9.19 1.23 4.56
C GLY A 363 -8.62 -0.09 4.04
N VAL A 364 -9.50 -0.96 3.53
CA VAL A 364 -9.14 -2.24 2.89
C VAL A 364 -8.89 -2.02 1.40
N GLY A 365 -7.66 -2.26 0.95
CA GLY A 365 -7.25 -2.08 -0.45
C GLY A 365 -7.68 -0.71 -0.96
N ASN A 366 -8.52 -0.67 -1.99
CA ASN A 366 -9.09 0.54 -2.58
C ASN A 366 -10.60 0.69 -2.32
N LYS A 367 -11.11 0.19 -1.18
CA LYS A 367 -12.55 0.19 -0.87
C LYS A 367 -12.98 1.17 0.22
N GLY A 368 -12.10 1.55 1.14
CA GLY A 368 -12.42 2.41 2.29
C GLY A 368 -12.65 3.87 1.90
N ILE A 369 -13.89 4.22 1.56
CA ILE A 369 -14.25 5.56 1.07
C ILE A 369 -15.26 6.21 2.02
N ILE A 370 -15.00 7.46 2.43
CA ILE A 370 -16.00 8.33 3.07
C ILE A 370 -16.43 9.37 2.04
N LYS A 371 -17.70 9.31 1.62
CA LYS A 371 -18.23 10.18 0.57
C LYS A 371 -19.23 11.17 1.16
N GLY A 372 -19.08 12.45 0.83
CA GLY A 372 -20.01 13.50 1.26
C GLY A 372 -19.87 13.99 2.70
N LYS A 373 -18.83 13.58 3.43
CA LYS A 373 -18.54 14.04 4.81
C LYS A 373 -17.05 13.93 5.13
N GLY A 374 -16.52 14.84 5.94
CA GLY A 374 -15.12 14.83 6.39
C GLY A 374 -14.93 14.27 7.80
N LEU A 375 -13.71 14.35 8.33
CA LEU A 375 -13.33 13.98 9.69
C LEU A 375 -12.78 15.21 10.46
N ARG A 376 -13.17 15.35 11.72
CA ARG A 376 -12.79 16.45 12.61
C ARG A 376 -12.11 15.93 13.86
N PHE A 377 -10.91 16.41 14.13
CA PHE A 377 -10.09 16.13 15.31
C PHE A 377 -10.01 17.39 16.17
N VAL A 378 -10.96 17.54 17.09
CA VAL A 378 -11.08 18.73 17.94
C VAL A 378 -10.89 18.32 19.40
N ASN A 379 -9.84 18.82 20.06
CA ASN A 379 -9.52 18.52 21.45
C ASN A 379 -9.35 17.02 21.74
N VAL A 380 -8.72 16.30 20.82
CA VAL A 380 -8.47 14.84 20.90
C VAL A 380 -7.00 14.52 20.72
N LYS A 381 -6.63 13.25 20.86
CA LYS A 381 -5.25 12.81 20.64
C LYS A 381 -5.16 11.34 20.26
N ASN A 382 -3.98 10.94 19.82
CA ASN A 382 -3.61 9.55 19.56
C ASN A 382 -4.54 8.92 18.50
N ILE A 383 -4.43 9.40 17.26
CA ILE A 383 -5.28 8.95 16.15
C ILE A 383 -4.43 8.55 14.96
N ILE A 384 -4.75 7.43 14.34
CA ILE A 384 -4.19 6.98 13.07
C ILE A 384 -5.33 6.95 12.04
N VAL A 385 -5.11 7.55 10.88
CA VAL A 385 -5.97 7.42 9.71
C VAL A 385 -5.10 6.96 8.56
N GLN A 386 -5.41 5.80 7.98
CA GLN A 386 -4.54 5.22 6.96
C GLN A 386 -5.33 4.58 5.81
N ASN A 387 -4.88 4.82 4.57
CA ASN A 387 -5.43 4.18 3.38
C ASN A 387 -6.95 4.40 3.18
N ILE A 388 -7.44 5.64 3.31
CA ILE A 388 -8.85 5.97 3.02
C ILE A 388 -8.97 7.07 1.96
N HIS A 389 -10.13 7.12 1.28
CA HIS A 389 -10.47 8.22 0.37
C HIS A 389 -11.63 9.04 0.92
N ILE A 390 -11.41 10.32 1.22
CA ILE A 390 -12.48 11.28 1.50
C ILE A 390 -12.82 12.05 0.23
N LYS A 391 -14.06 11.97 -0.26
CA LYS A 391 -14.44 12.61 -1.53
C LYS A 391 -15.86 13.16 -1.62
N ASN A 392 -16.04 14.07 -2.58
CA ASN A 392 -17.34 14.60 -3.00
C ASN A 392 -18.10 15.34 -1.88
N LEU A 393 -17.46 16.34 -1.29
CA LEU A 393 -18.02 17.19 -0.23
C LEU A 393 -18.54 18.50 -0.84
N ASN A 394 -19.69 18.45 -1.51
CA ASN A 394 -20.31 19.63 -2.14
C ASN A 394 -19.32 20.45 -3.00
N PRO A 395 -18.65 19.86 -4.00
CA PRO A 395 -17.52 20.48 -4.71
C PRO A 395 -17.85 21.80 -5.41
N GLN A 396 -19.12 22.06 -5.68
CA GLN A 396 -19.61 23.30 -6.29
C GLN A 396 -19.52 24.51 -5.37
N TYR A 397 -19.42 24.30 -4.05
CA TYR A 397 -19.64 25.34 -3.06
C TYR A 397 -18.48 25.45 -2.10
N VAL A 398 -17.84 26.62 -2.06
CA VAL A 398 -17.01 27.02 -0.92
C VAL A 398 -17.87 27.05 0.34
N TRP A 399 -17.30 26.59 1.45
CA TRP A 399 -18.00 26.20 2.69
C TRP A 399 -18.87 24.94 2.59
N GLY A 400 -18.84 24.24 1.45
CA GLY A 400 -19.55 22.98 1.24
C GLY A 400 -19.00 21.79 2.04
N GLY A 401 -17.75 21.86 2.48
CA GLY A 401 -17.14 20.88 3.38
C GLY A 401 -15.60 20.83 3.30
N ASP A 402 -14.99 20.41 4.41
CA ASP A 402 -13.55 20.14 4.52
C ASP A 402 -13.32 18.64 4.79
N ALA A 403 -12.26 18.06 4.23
CA ALA A 403 -11.99 16.63 4.39
C ALA A 403 -11.38 16.29 5.75
N PHE A 404 -10.29 16.94 6.16
CA PHE A 404 -9.67 16.75 7.47
C PHE A 404 -9.54 18.06 8.23
N THR A 405 -10.10 18.13 9.44
CA THR A 405 -10.03 19.31 10.32
C THR A 405 -9.29 18.98 11.61
N PHE A 406 -8.39 19.84 12.05
CA PHE A 406 -7.59 19.70 13.27
C PHE A 406 -7.74 20.97 14.12
N SER A 407 -7.96 20.85 15.43
CA SER A 407 -7.92 22.01 16.36
C SER A 407 -7.64 21.52 17.77
N GLY A 408 -6.60 22.03 18.43
CA GLY A 408 -6.33 21.70 19.83
C GLY A 408 -5.97 20.23 20.04
N THR A 409 -5.33 19.59 19.05
CA THR A 409 -5.16 18.12 19.01
C THR A 409 -3.69 17.69 19.10
N SER A 410 -3.41 16.43 19.40
CA SER A 410 -2.02 15.94 19.38
C SER A 410 -1.84 14.49 18.98
N LYS A 411 -0.65 14.13 18.50
CA LYS A 411 -0.30 12.74 18.10
C LYS A 411 -1.30 12.18 17.08
N ILE A 412 -1.38 12.81 15.91
CA ILE A 412 -2.22 12.32 14.81
C ILE A 412 -1.36 12.02 13.58
N TRP A 413 -1.59 10.84 13.01
CA TRP A 413 -0.96 10.40 11.77
C TRP A 413 -2.01 10.15 10.70
N VAL A 414 -1.91 10.87 9.60
CA VAL A 414 -2.73 10.65 8.39
C VAL A 414 -1.82 10.17 7.27
N ASP A 415 -2.04 8.95 6.81
CA ASP A 415 -1.13 8.23 5.92
C ASP A 415 -1.84 7.56 4.73
N HIS A 416 -1.25 7.59 3.54
CA HIS A 416 -1.83 6.95 2.34
C HIS A 416 -3.30 7.34 2.08
N CYS A 417 -3.72 8.53 2.49
CA CYS A 417 -5.09 8.99 2.25
C CYS A 417 -5.17 9.75 0.92
N THR A 418 -6.31 9.65 0.25
CA THR A 418 -6.64 10.52 -0.88
C THR A 418 -7.78 11.46 -0.51
N THR A 419 -7.70 12.70 -0.98
CA THR A 419 -8.76 13.69 -0.86
C THR A 419 -9.05 14.29 -2.23
N SER A 420 -10.32 14.33 -2.64
CA SER A 420 -10.70 14.89 -3.95
C SER A 420 -12.16 15.36 -4.00
N LEU A 421 -12.46 16.26 -4.95
CA LEU A 421 -13.82 16.81 -5.16
C LEU A 421 -14.40 17.41 -3.87
N LEU A 422 -13.70 18.38 -3.28
CA LEU A 422 -14.12 19.05 -2.05
C LEU A 422 -14.66 20.45 -2.34
N GLY A 423 -15.56 20.94 -1.50
CA GLY A 423 -16.04 22.31 -1.58
C GLY A 423 -15.00 23.32 -1.08
N ARG A 424 -14.24 22.95 -0.03
CA ARG A 424 -13.19 23.78 0.55
C ARG A 424 -11.94 22.96 0.91
N GLN A 425 -11.47 22.94 2.15
CA GLN A 425 -10.10 22.51 2.48
C GLN A 425 -9.92 20.99 2.39
N HIS A 426 -8.81 20.53 1.81
CA HIS A 426 -8.38 19.14 1.97
C HIS A 426 -7.89 18.90 3.41
N TYR A 427 -7.10 19.83 3.94
CA TYR A 427 -6.64 19.83 5.33
C TYR A 427 -6.80 21.23 5.93
N VAL A 428 -7.38 21.33 7.12
CA VAL A 428 -7.53 22.61 7.83
C VAL A 428 -7.13 22.47 9.29
N PHE A 429 -6.22 23.32 9.72
CA PHE A 429 -5.81 23.48 11.11
C PHE A 429 -6.44 24.75 11.64
N GLY A 430 -7.27 24.62 12.67
CA GLY A 430 -7.87 25.73 13.40
C GLY A 430 -6.81 26.53 14.18
N ARG A 431 -7.28 27.55 14.91
CA ARG A 431 -6.38 28.46 15.63
C ARG A 431 -5.73 27.85 16.87
N ASP A 432 -6.32 26.79 17.41
CA ASP A 432 -5.84 26.12 18.61
C ASP A 432 -4.66 25.19 18.29
N LYS A 433 -3.65 25.25 19.16
CA LYS A 433 -2.39 24.53 19.03
C LYS A 433 -2.57 23.02 18.79
N SER A 434 -1.99 22.51 17.71
CA SER A 434 -1.97 21.10 17.35
C SER A 434 -0.54 20.56 17.19
N THR A 435 -0.12 19.61 18.03
CA THR A 435 1.28 19.14 18.06
C THR A 435 1.44 17.65 17.77
N GLY A 436 2.60 17.27 17.25
CA GLY A 436 2.85 15.86 16.93
C GLY A 436 1.96 15.36 15.80
N ILE A 437 1.87 16.13 14.72
CA ILE A 437 1.07 15.80 13.54
C ILE A 437 2.00 15.33 12.43
N THR A 438 1.70 14.19 11.81
CA THR A 438 2.38 13.72 10.59
C THR A 438 1.33 13.47 9.52
N LEU A 439 1.50 14.11 8.37
CA LEU A 439 0.75 13.85 7.15
C LEU A 439 1.73 13.23 6.15
N SER A 440 1.61 11.92 5.88
CA SER A 440 2.55 11.21 5.02
C SER A 440 1.92 10.44 3.87
N ASN A 441 2.62 10.35 2.74
CA ASN A 441 2.21 9.53 1.59
C ASN A 441 0.78 9.81 1.11
N ASN A 442 0.24 11.01 1.36
CA ASN A 442 -1.13 11.35 0.97
C ASN A 442 -1.17 11.90 -0.44
N HIS A 443 -2.31 11.71 -1.11
CA HIS A 443 -2.59 12.30 -2.41
C HIS A 443 -3.70 13.34 -2.29
N ILE A 444 -3.34 14.59 -2.56
CA ILE A 444 -4.24 15.74 -2.66
C ILE A 444 -4.51 15.96 -4.14
N ASP A 445 -5.68 15.51 -4.60
CA ASP A 445 -6.11 15.60 -5.99
C ASP A 445 -7.02 16.81 -6.17
N GLY A 446 -6.47 17.88 -6.72
CA GLY A 446 -7.16 19.15 -6.96
C GLY A 446 -8.01 19.18 -8.22
N ARG A 447 -8.11 18.09 -8.99
CA ARG A 447 -8.97 18.03 -10.18
C ARG A 447 -10.44 18.17 -9.80
N THR A 448 -11.11 19.16 -10.37
CA THR A 448 -12.52 19.43 -10.12
C THR A 448 -13.19 20.05 -11.34
N GLN A 449 -14.50 19.85 -11.48
CA GLN A 449 -15.28 20.60 -12.46
C GLN A 449 -15.64 22.01 -11.96
N TRP A 450 -15.49 22.27 -10.66
CA TRP A 450 -15.84 23.53 -10.03
C TRP A 450 -14.62 24.07 -9.28
N SER A 451 -14.05 25.17 -9.73
CA SER A 451 -12.96 25.86 -9.02
C SER A 451 -13.23 27.34 -8.84
N ALA A 452 -12.62 27.96 -7.83
CA ALA A 452 -12.64 29.41 -7.65
C ALA A 452 -12.06 30.16 -8.87
N GLY A 453 -11.09 29.56 -9.56
CA GLY A 453 -10.51 30.08 -10.81
C GLY A 453 -11.35 29.84 -12.08
N CYS A 454 -12.40 29.02 -12.00
CA CYS A 454 -13.21 28.55 -13.14
C CYS A 454 -12.42 27.80 -14.21
N ASP A 455 -11.38 27.09 -13.81
CA ASP A 455 -10.36 26.47 -14.67
C ASP A 455 -10.06 25.01 -14.32
N GLY A 456 -10.75 24.46 -13.31
CA GLY A 456 -10.61 23.07 -12.86
C GLY A 456 -9.52 22.81 -11.81
N TYR A 457 -8.79 23.85 -11.37
CA TYR A 457 -7.74 23.74 -10.35
C TYR A 457 -8.25 24.14 -8.96
N HIS A 458 -8.19 23.23 -7.99
CA HIS A 458 -8.70 23.49 -6.64
C HIS A 458 -7.83 24.51 -5.87
N TYR A 459 -8.43 25.57 -5.32
CA TYR A 459 -7.70 26.62 -4.59
C TYR A 459 -7.50 26.29 -3.09
N TRP A 460 -8.45 25.57 -2.49
CA TRP A 460 -8.54 25.37 -1.04
C TRP A 460 -7.81 24.09 -0.62
N THR A 461 -6.48 24.12 -0.68
CA THR A 461 -5.68 22.91 -0.49
C THR A 461 -5.45 22.58 1.01
N ILE A 462 -4.56 23.32 1.68
CA ILE A 462 -4.16 23.11 3.07
C ILE A 462 -4.08 24.46 3.79
N GLU A 463 -4.89 24.66 4.82
CA GLU A 463 -4.89 25.87 5.64
C GLU A 463 -4.28 25.60 7.02
N MET A 464 -3.15 26.25 7.31
CA MET A 464 -2.40 26.11 8.57
C MET A 464 -2.35 27.44 9.31
N VAL A 465 -3.26 27.61 10.29
CA VAL A 465 -3.40 28.87 11.05
C VAL A 465 -3.34 28.64 12.57
N GLY A 466 -2.76 27.53 13.01
CA GLY A 466 -2.67 27.18 14.43
C GLY A 466 -1.54 27.91 15.16
N GLN A 467 -1.80 28.25 16.42
CA GLN A 467 -0.83 28.94 17.28
C GLN A 467 0.11 27.94 17.96
N GLY A 468 1.25 27.67 17.34
CA GLY A 468 2.29 26.76 17.84
C GLY A 468 2.13 25.31 17.35
N ASP A 469 1.52 25.12 16.18
CA ASP A 469 1.39 23.80 15.57
C ASP A 469 2.76 23.19 15.23
N GLN A 470 2.85 21.86 15.30
CA GLN A 470 4.03 21.10 14.88
C GLN A 470 3.60 20.01 13.89
N ILE A 471 3.92 20.22 12.60
CA ILE A 471 3.45 19.37 11.50
C ILE A 471 4.63 18.84 10.67
N THR A 472 4.73 17.52 10.54
CA THR A 472 5.55 16.86 9.52
C THR A 472 4.68 16.60 8.29
N PHE A 473 5.15 17.03 7.13
CA PHE A 473 4.51 16.83 5.83
C PHE A 473 5.48 16.09 4.92
N GLN A 474 5.26 14.78 4.74
CA GLN A 474 6.26 13.87 4.17
C GLN A 474 5.73 13.07 2.97
N ASN A 475 6.47 13.00 1.86
CA ASN A 475 6.14 12.12 0.73
C ASN A 475 4.73 12.31 0.12
N ASN A 476 4.11 13.47 0.29
CA ASN A 476 2.77 13.72 -0.23
C ASN A 476 2.83 14.14 -1.71
N LEU A 477 1.83 13.73 -2.48
CA LEU A 477 1.56 14.24 -3.82
C LEU A 477 0.48 15.31 -3.74
N ILE A 478 0.80 16.52 -4.21
CA ILE A 478 -0.11 17.64 -4.32
C ILE A 478 -0.20 17.99 -5.79
N GLU A 479 -1.36 17.77 -6.41
CA GLU A 479 -1.49 18.00 -7.84
C GLU A 479 -2.77 18.71 -8.26
N HIS A 480 -2.65 19.47 -9.36
CA HIS A 480 -3.77 20.15 -10.00
C HIS A 480 -4.49 21.15 -9.08
N THR A 481 -3.72 21.95 -8.34
CA THR A 481 -4.24 23.00 -7.43
C THR A 481 -3.84 24.41 -7.88
N ALA A 482 -4.43 25.43 -7.27
CA ALA A 482 -4.19 26.83 -7.60
C ALA A 482 -3.72 27.70 -6.42
N GLY A 483 -3.80 27.19 -5.19
CA GLY A 483 -3.50 27.96 -3.99
C GLY A 483 -3.39 27.10 -2.73
N ARG A 484 -3.00 27.74 -1.63
CA ARG A 484 -2.98 27.17 -0.27
C ARG A 484 -2.29 25.82 -0.14
N GLY A 485 -1.22 25.55 -0.87
CA GLY A 485 -0.50 24.28 -0.82
C GLY A 485 0.90 24.36 -0.20
N PRO A 486 1.09 24.80 1.07
CA PRO A 486 0.10 25.20 2.06
C PRO A 486 -0.08 26.72 2.22
N ALA A 487 -1.20 27.14 2.83
CA ALA A 487 -1.30 28.44 3.49
C ALA A 487 -0.71 28.34 4.90
N LEU A 488 0.56 28.74 5.06
CA LEU A 488 1.36 28.60 6.27
C LEU A 488 1.43 29.92 7.05
N SER A 489 0.65 30.02 8.12
CA SER A 489 0.42 31.26 8.87
C SER A 489 0.53 31.04 10.39
N ALA A 490 0.06 32.02 11.16
CA ALA A 490 0.12 32.08 12.61
C ALA A 490 1.54 31.81 13.14
N THR A 491 1.71 30.77 13.95
CA THR A 491 3.00 30.31 14.45
C THR A 491 3.19 28.81 14.17
N THR A 492 2.55 28.30 13.11
CA THR A 492 2.71 26.91 12.69
C THR A 492 4.16 26.65 12.30
N PHE A 493 4.69 25.53 12.79
CA PHE A 493 6.02 25.02 12.46
C PHE A 493 5.90 23.75 11.60
N LEU A 494 6.35 23.87 10.36
CA LEU A 494 6.22 22.86 9.32
C LEU A 494 7.58 22.26 8.94
N HIS A 495 7.65 20.94 8.90
CA HIS A 495 8.72 20.20 8.24
C HIS A 495 8.18 19.51 6.99
N ALA A 496 8.44 20.12 5.82
CA ALA A 496 8.03 19.61 4.52
C ALA A 496 9.18 18.87 3.82
N VAL A 497 9.11 17.54 3.81
CA VAL A 497 10.20 16.67 3.36
C VAL A 497 9.75 15.69 2.27
N ASN A 498 10.49 15.65 1.16
CA ASN A 498 10.27 14.70 0.07
C ASN A 498 8.87 14.67 -0.55
N ASN A 499 8.14 15.79 -0.56
CA ASN A 499 6.85 15.91 -1.23
C ASN A 499 7.02 16.28 -2.72
N VAL A 500 5.96 16.06 -3.50
CA VAL A 500 5.88 16.45 -4.90
C VAL A 500 4.69 17.39 -5.10
N TRP A 501 4.96 18.63 -5.49
CA TRP A 501 3.99 19.55 -6.05
C TRP A 501 4.02 19.47 -7.57
N ARG A 502 2.90 19.14 -8.20
CA ARG A 502 2.81 18.94 -9.64
C ARG A 502 1.63 19.69 -10.23
N ASP A 503 1.86 20.42 -11.32
CA ASP A 503 0.78 21.08 -12.08
C ASP A 503 -0.04 22.02 -11.19
N ILE A 504 0.59 23.13 -10.79
CA ILE A 504 -0.02 24.11 -9.87
C ILE A 504 -0.24 25.41 -10.65
N ASN A 505 -1.49 25.64 -11.04
CA ASN A 505 -1.94 26.77 -11.83
C ASN A 505 -2.26 27.99 -10.96
N GLY A 506 -1.23 28.51 -10.28
CA GLY A 506 -1.35 29.63 -9.36
C GLY A 506 -0.13 29.67 -8.45
N HIS A 507 -0.34 29.50 -7.14
CA HIS A 507 0.77 29.40 -6.20
C HIS A 507 0.65 28.19 -5.27
N ALA A 508 1.79 27.72 -4.76
CA ALA A 508 1.83 26.69 -3.73
C ALA A 508 1.76 27.33 -2.34
N ILE A 509 2.83 27.99 -1.90
CA ILE A 509 2.99 28.44 -0.51
C ILE A 509 2.50 29.88 -0.35
N GLU A 510 1.54 30.11 0.54
CA GLU A 510 1.07 31.44 0.98
C GLU A 510 1.17 31.60 2.50
N GLY A 511 1.07 32.82 3.03
CA GLY A 511 1.07 33.06 4.47
C GLY A 511 1.21 34.53 4.85
N ASP A 512 0.35 34.98 5.77
CA ASP A 512 0.19 36.40 6.10
C ASP A 512 0.82 36.80 7.46
N THR A 513 1.36 35.84 8.19
CA THR A 513 1.83 35.99 9.58
C THR A 513 3.13 35.19 9.79
N ALA A 514 3.42 34.70 11.01
CA ALA A 514 4.75 34.23 11.42
C ALA A 514 4.98 32.70 11.25
N GLY A 515 4.33 32.08 10.27
CA GLY A 515 4.52 30.66 9.96
C GLY A 515 5.97 30.33 9.60
N LYS A 516 6.41 29.12 9.95
CA LYS A 516 7.82 28.66 9.82
C LYS A 516 7.88 27.34 9.07
N GLY A 517 8.78 27.21 8.10
CA GLY A 517 8.85 25.99 7.28
C GLY A 517 10.25 25.62 6.80
N LEU A 518 10.67 24.38 7.06
CA LEU A 518 11.80 23.75 6.38
C LEU A 518 11.28 22.90 5.21
N PHE A 519 11.76 23.19 4.01
CA PHE A 519 11.42 22.50 2.77
C PHE A 519 12.67 21.84 2.20
N GLU A 520 12.79 20.52 2.34
CA GLU A 520 13.96 19.77 1.89
C GLU A 520 13.62 18.51 1.08
N GLY A 521 14.42 18.22 0.06
CA GLY A 521 14.26 17.04 -0.78
C GLY A 521 12.95 16.98 -1.56
N ASN A 522 12.24 18.09 -1.75
CA ASN A 522 10.96 18.14 -2.45
C ASN A 522 11.15 18.35 -3.96
N VAL A 523 10.07 18.15 -4.71
CA VAL A 523 9.98 18.42 -6.14
C VAL A 523 8.84 19.40 -6.40
N PHE A 524 9.14 20.45 -7.17
CA PHE A 524 8.16 21.37 -7.72
C PHE A 524 8.20 21.24 -9.24
N GLN A 525 7.11 20.73 -9.82
CA GLN A 525 6.98 20.48 -11.25
C GLN A 525 5.78 21.25 -11.80
N ASN A 526 6.00 22.12 -12.77
CA ASN A 526 4.98 22.97 -13.37
C ASN A 526 4.21 23.80 -12.33
N VAL A 527 4.94 24.43 -11.41
CA VAL A 527 4.39 25.29 -10.35
C VAL A 527 4.63 26.75 -10.72
N LYS A 528 3.57 27.48 -11.12
CA LYS A 528 3.70 28.88 -11.58
C LYS A 528 4.43 29.76 -10.57
N GLN A 529 4.03 29.71 -9.30
CA GLN A 529 4.67 30.44 -8.21
C GLN A 529 4.82 29.53 -6.98
N VAL A 530 6.05 29.21 -6.58
CA VAL A 530 6.25 28.32 -5.43
C VAL A 530 5.91 29.01 -4.11
N VAL A 531 6.29 30.27 -3.93
CA VAL A 531 5.96 31.08 -2.74
C VAL A 531 5.42 32.44 -3.18
N VAL A 532 4.38 32.94 -2.51
CA VAL A 532 3.90 34.30 -2.73
C VAL A 532 4.96 35.36 -2.37
N PRO A 533 5.08 36.47 -3.14
CA PRO A 533 6.12 37.47 -2.91
C PRO A 533 6.06 38.14 -1.53
N ASP A 534 4.87 38.27 -0.95
CA ASP A 534 4.59 38.97 0.29
C ASP A 534 4.53 38.06 1.53
N PHE A 535 5.00 36.81 1.41
CA PHE A 535 5.06 35.85 2.51
C PHE A 535 5.80 36.43 3.73
N LYS A 536 5.12 36.49 4.88
CA LYS A 536 5.59 37.19 6.10
C LYS A 536 6.41 36.33 7.06
N GLY A 537 6.31 35.00 6.94
CA GLY A 537 6.98 34.06 7.84
C GLY A 537 8.44 33.78 7.49
N GLN A 538 8.97 32.72 8.10
CA GLN A 538 10.34 32.25 7.88
C GLN A 538 10.35 30.93 7.10
N LEU A 539 11.18 30.83 6.07
CA LEU A 539 11.30 29.65 5.24
C LEU A 539 12.77 29.30 4.99
N ASN A 540 13.06 28.01 4.95
CA ASN A 540 14.32 27.51 4.44
C ASN A 540 14.06 26.44 3.38
N SER A 541 14.55 26.67 2.16
CA SER A 541 14.40 25.74 1.03
C SER A 541 15.71 25.03 0.66
N CYS A 542 16.74 25.13 1.51
CA CYS A 542 18.06 24.55 1.28
C CYS A 542 18.59 24.84 -0.15
N PRO A 543 18.54 26.10 -0.63
CA PRO A 543 18.74 26.43 -2.05
C PRO A 543 20.20 26.30 -2.51
N ASP A 544 21.15 26.27 -1.59
CA ASP A 544 22.58 26.13 -1.88
C ASP A 544 23.32 25.44 -0.72
N THR A 545 24.59 25.11 -0.96
CA THR A 545 25.47 24.41 0.00
C THR A 545 25.60 25.16 1.33
N ALA A 546 25.65 26.50 1.32
CA ALA A 546 25.82 27.27 2.55
C ALA A 546 24.57 27.20 3.41
N ALA A 547 23.39 27.39 2.82
CA ALA A 547 22.11 27.23 3.50
C ALA A 547 21.91 25.80 4.01
N ALA A 548 22.29 24.79 3.20
CA ALA A 548 22.20 23.39 3.60
C ALA A 548 23.15 23.00 4.74
N THR A 549 24.36 23.57 4.76
CA THR A 549 25.34 23.33 5.83
C THR A 549 24.91 23.98 7.14
N ALA A 550 24.26 25.15 7.07
CA ALA A 550 23.80 25.86 8.27
C ALA A 550 22.75 25.06 9.09
N THR A 551 22.06 24.09 8.48
CA THR A 551 21.08 23.24 9.19
C THR A 551 21.73 22.10 9.98
N GLN A 552 22.99 21.76 9.71
CA GLN A 552 23.69 20.59 10.28
C GLN A 552 23.65 20.58 11.80
N GLN A 553 23.84 21.73 12.45
CA GLN A 553 23.84 21.86 13.91
C GLN A 553 22.47 21.62 14.57
N TYR A 554 21.39 21.64 13.78
CA TYR A 554 20.01 21.49 14.29
C TYR A 554 19.41 20.13 13.95
N LEU A 555 19.84 19.53 12.83
CA LEU A 555 19.27 18.27 12.31
C LEU A 555 20.22 17.08 12.45
N ASP A 556 21.46 17.30 12.88
CA ASP A 556 22.57 16.33 12.83
C ASP A 556 22.89 15.81 11.41
N ARG A 557 22.41 16.52 10.38
CA ARG A 557 22.68 16.29 8.96
C ARG A 557 22.46 17.58 8.17
N VAL A 558 23.08 17.66 7.00
CA VAL A 558 22.75 18.70 6.03
C VAL A 558 21.35 18.45 5.47
N CYS A 559 20.59 19.51 5.27
CA CYS A 559 19.29 19.38 4.60
C CYS A 559 19.47 19.14 3.10
N GLN A 560 18.47 18.53 2.47
CA GLN A 560 18.52 18.17 1.05
C GLN A 560 17.92 19.28 0.19
N GLY A 561 18.60 19.62 -0.92
CA GLY A 561 18.08 20.56 -1.90
C GLY A 561 16.80 20.07 -2.59
N ASN A 562 16.03 20.99 -3.13
CA ASN A 562 14.78 20.72 -3.86
C ASN A 562 15.01 20.72 -5.38
N ILE A 563 14.17 20.00 -6.14
CA ILE A 563 14.15 20.00 -7.61
C ILE A 563 13.03 20.93 -8.10
N PHE A 564 13.34 21.75 -9.11
CA PHE A 564 12.39 22.63 -9.79
C PHE A 564 12.38 22.30 -11.28
N VAL A 565 11.22 21.93 -11.81
CA VAL A 565 10.98 21.67 -13.23
C VAL A 565 9.91 22.64 -13.70
N SER A 566 10.24 23.53 -14.64
CA SER A 566 9.30 24.52 -15.19
C SER A 566 8.49 25.25 -14.10
N SER A 567 9.17 25.65 -13.02
CA SER A 567 8.54 26.19 -11.82
C SER A 567 9.21 27.47 -11.35
N GLY A 568 8.48 28.31 -10.62
CA GLY A 568 9.03 29.49 -9.96
C GLY A 568 10.16 29.14 -8.98
N ALA A 569 11.11 30.05 -8.78
CA ALA A 569 12.21 29.84 -7.85
C ALA A 569 11.74 29.82 -6.38
N PHE A 570 12.43 29.07 -5.53
CA PHE A 570 12.25 29.09 -4.08
C PHE A 570 13.61 29.14 -3.39
N ASN A 571 14.04 30.37 -3.07
CA ASN A 571 15.38 30.67 -2.55
C ASN A 571 15.28 31.37 -1.18
N ARG A 572 14.77 30.65 -0.18
CA ARG A 572 14.65 31.15 1.21
C ARG A 572 15.65 30.41 2.09
N LYS A 573 16.29 31.13 3.03
CA LYS A 573 17.47 30.64 3.78
C LYS A 573 17.38 30.95 5.28
N ASP A 574 16.17 31.16 5.79
CA ASP A 574 15.98 31.55 7.18
C ASP A 574 16.43 30.41 8.10
N ILE A 575 17.26 30.72 9.10
CA ILE A 575 17.78 29.72 10.06
C ILE A 575 17.34 29.98 11.51
N GLY A 576 16.77 31.16 11.79
CA GLY A 576 16.44 31.58 13.15
C GLY A 576 15.46 30.65 13.88
N PHE A 577 14.57 30.00 13.13
CA PHE A 577 13.59 29.06 13.66
C PHE A 577 14.10 27.61 13.79
N MET A 578 15.28 27.28 13.25
CA MET A 578 15.76 25.88 13.19
C MET A 578 16.04 25.28 14.58
N SER A 579 16.26 26.11 15.59
CA SER A 579 16.39 25.67 16.98
C SER A 579 15.13 24.98 17.52
N GLU A 580 13.96 25.21 16.91
CA GLU A 580 12.69 24.58 17.28
C GLU A 580 12.64 23.08 16.94
N PHE A 581 13.54 22.57 16.08
CA PHE A 581 13.70 21.13 15.84
C PHE A 581 14.30 20.38 17.04
N LYS A 582 14.97 21.08 17.97
CA LYS A 582 15.69 20.44 19.07
C LYS A 582 14.75 19.64 19.96
N GLY A 583 15.05 18.35 20.12
CA GLY A 583 14.27 17.43 20.97
C GLY A 583 12.97 16.93 20.34
N LEU A 584 12.69 17.28 19.08
CA LEU A 584 11.58 16.72 18.32
C LEU A 584 12.04 15.50 17.49
N PRO A 585 11.17 14.50 17.26
CA PRO A 585 11.45 13.47 16.28
C PRO A 585 11.39 14.07 14.87
N ILE A 586 12.50 14.01 14.14
CA ILE A 586 12.66 14.62 12.81
C ILE A 586 12.61 13.53 11.75
N ALA A 587 11.72 13.67 10.76
CA ALA A 587 11.73 12.78 9.61
C ALA A 587 13.04 12.92 8.83
N ARG A 588 13.62 11.80 8.36
CA ARG A 588 14.82 11.89 7.52
C ARG A 588 14.45 12.23 6.09
N SER A 589 15.14 13.20 5.52
CA SER A 589 15.08 13.51 4.10
C SER A 589 15.95 12.55 3.29
N THR A 590 15.46 12.19 2.10
CA THR A 590 16.24 11.63 1.00
C THR A 590 16.49 12.70 -0.06
N GLN A 591 17.32 12.40 -1.07
CA GLN A 591 17.48 13.27 -2.22
C GLN A 591 16.15 13.48 -2.96
N ALA A 592 15.94 14.68 -3.51
CA ALA A 592 14.70 15.02 -4.23
C ALA A 592 14.40 14.11 -5.44
N THR A 593 15.41 13.48 -6.04
CA THR A 593 15.24 12.47 -7.10
C THR A 593 14.49 11.23 -6.63
N THR A 594 14.62 10.86 -5.36
CA THR A 594 13.83 9.78 -4.74
C THR A 594 12.36 10.17 -4.65
N ALA A 595 12.07 11.40 -4.22
CA ALA A 595 10.69 11.91 -4.18
C ALA A 595 10.10 11.97 -5.59
N GLN A 596 10.87 12.47 -6.57
CA GLN A 596 10.46 12.58 -7.96
C GLN A 596 10.03 11.24 -8.58
N SER A 597 10.77 10.18 -8.27
CA SER A 597 10.52 8.84 -8.82
C SER A 597 9.43 8.08 -8.07
N LYS A 598 9.38 8.16 -6.73
CA LYS A 598 8.55 7.28 -5.91
C LYS A 598 7.19 7.86 -5.53
N VAL A 599 7.13 9.15 -5.17
CA VAL A 599 5.90 9.75 -4.62
C VAL A 599 4.72 9.67 -5.59
N PRO A 600 4.86 9.95 -6.90
CA PRO A 600 3.72 9.87 -7.82
C PRO A 600 3.10 8.47 -7.94
N GLY A 601 3.88 7.40 -7.71
CA GLY A 601 3.42 6.01 -7.75
C GLY A 601 2.89 5.50 -6.42
N ASN A 602 3.39 6.02 -5.29
CA ASN A 602 3.14 5.45 -3.97
C ASN A 602 2.17 6.29 -3.12
N ALA A 603 2.02 7.59 -3.37
CA ALA A 603 1.15 8.42 -2.56
C ALA A 603 -0.34 8.15 -2.84
N GLY A 604 -1.13 8.06 -1.77
CA GLY A 604 -2.58 8.03 -1.80
C GLY A 604 -3.21 6.67 -1.49
N PHE A 605 -4.53 6.69 -1.56
CA PHE A 605 -5.42 5.55 -1.33
C PHE A 605 -5.16 4.39 -2.29
N GLY A 606 -5.16 3.17 -1.75
CA GLY A 606 -4.97 1.93 -2.49
C GLY A 606 -3.51 1.62 -2.84
N ARG A 607 -2.55 2.32 -2.25
CA ARG A 607 -1.10 2.22 -2.56
C ARG A 607 -0.24 1.88 -1.35
N ILE A 608 -0.86 1.24 -0.36
CA ILE A 608 -0.26 0.89 0.94
C ILE A 608 0.40 -0.48 0.97
#